data_AF-A0A914GNW5-F1
#
_entry.id   AF-A0A914GNW5-F1
#
_cell.length_a   1.000
_cell.length_b   1.000
_cell.length_c   1.000
_cell.angle_alpha   90.00
_cell.angle_beta   90.00
_cell.angle_gamma   90.00
#
_symmetry.space_group_name_H-M   'P 1'
#
loop_
_entity.id
_entity.type
_entity.pdbx_description
1 polymer ?
#
loop_
_entity_poly.entity_id
_entity_poly.type
_entity_poly.pdbx_seq_one_letter_code
_entity_poly.pdbx_strand_id
1 'polypeptide(L)'
;MIPASVLSIDATKSKIFSICEIRPYLFIAGYGALSHQKIKDLGITHAIDVTNNSNNQRFIGVKYFDVKIDDNEKADIKKHFIEASAFIQKAKESVSE
;
A
#
# COMPACT_ATOMS: atom_id res chain seq x y z
N MET A 1 1.52 -16.68 -36.01
CA MET A 1 0.70 -17.71 -35.34
C MET A 1 1.34 -17.94 -33.97
N ILE A 2 0.73 -17.46 -32.88
CA ILE A 2 1.28 -17.56 -31.51
C ILE A 2 0.62 -18.78 -30.85
N PRO A 3 1.35 -19.65 -30.13
CA PRO A 3 0.77 -20.88 -29.59
C PRO A 3 -0.26 -20.60 -28.49
N ALA A 4 -1.35 -21.37 -28.50
CA ALA A 4 -2.44 -21.34 -27.54
C ALA A 4 -2.06 -21.98 -26.18
N SER A 5 -0.98 -21.51 -25.55
CA SER A 5 -0.56 -21.97 -24.22
C SER A 5 -0.35 -20.84 -23.20
N VAL A 6 -0.77 -19.61 -23.52
CA VAL A 6 -0.79 -18.49 -22.56
C VAL A 6 -2.23 -18.21 -22.14
N LEU A 7 -2.88 -19.22 -21.54
CA LEU A 7 -4.18 -19.07 -20.90
C LEU A 7 -4.26 -20.05 -19.73
N SER A 8 -3.59 -19.69 -18.65
CA SER A 8 -4.09 -20.02 -17.31
C SER A 8 -3.95 -18.77 -16.46
N ILE A 9 -4.79 -17.79 -16.77
CA ILE A 9 -5.19 -16.78 -15.81
C ILE A 9 -6.10 -17.51 -14.83
N ASP A 10 -5.52 -18.02 -13.75
CA ASP A 10 -6.28 -18.41 -12.57
C ASP A 10 -6.83 -17.12 -11.93
N ALA A 11 -7.90 -16.61 -12.53
CA ALA A 11 -8.58 -15.37 -12.15
C ALA A 11 -9.38 -15.50 -10.84
N THR A 12 -9.20 -16.61 -10.10
CA THR A 12 -9.99 -16.96 -8.92
C THR A 12 -9.21 -16.98 -7.61
N LYS A 13 -7.89 -16.81 -7.63
CA LYS A 13 -7.14 -16.53 -6.40
C LYS A 13 -7.27 -15.05 -6.06
N SER A 14 -8.28 -14.75 -5.24
CA SER A 14 -8.64 -13.41 -4.77
C SER A 14 -7.40 -12.52 -4.53
N LYS A 15 -7.24 -11.44 -5.30
CA LYS A 15 -6.15 -10.44 -5.22
C LYS A 15 -6.05 -9.72 -3.86
N ILE A 16 -6.88 -10.09 -2.89
CA ILE A 16 -6.99 -9.51 -1.55
C ILE A 16 -5.66 -9.63 -0.75
N PHE A 17 -4.77 -10.56 -1.14
CA PHE A 17 -3.50 -10.83 -0.45
C PHE A 17 -2.24 -10.31 -1.17
N SER A 18 -2.38 -9.51 -2.24
CA SER A 18 -1.23 -8.99 -2.98
C SER A 18 -0.75 -7.63 -2.47
N ILE A 19 0.56 -7.49 -2.32
CA ILE A 19 1.28 -6.22 -2.31
C ILE A 19 1.92 -6.05 -3.69
N CYS A 20 1.77 -4.86 -4.28
CA CYS A 20 2.23 -4.56 -5.63
C CYS A 20 3.11 -3.31 -5.61
N GLU A 21 4.32 -3.40 -6.17
CA GLU A 21 5.15 -2.23 -6.41
C GLU A 21 4.64 -1.50 -7.65
N ILE A 22 4.26 -0.24 -7.48
CA ILE A 22 3.72 0.60 -8.57
C ILE A 22 4.77 1.56 -9.13
N ARG A 23 5.81 1.85 -8.36
CA ARG A 23 7.01 2.63 -8.69
C ARG A 23 8.15 2.17 -7.77
N PRO A 24 9.42 2.45 -8.13
CA PRO A 24 10.54 2.17 -7.24
C PRO A 24 10.28 2.63 -5.81
N TYR A 25 10.26 1.67 -4.88
CA TYR A 25 10.03 1.88 -3.44
C TYR A 25 8.64 2.40 -3.05
N LEU A 26 7.63 2.26 -3.93
CA LEU A 26 6.25 2.65 -3.66
C LEU A 26 5.31 1.49 -3.96
N PHE A 27 4.59 1.06 -2.92
CA PHE A 27 3.76 -0.13 -2.94
C PHE A 27 2.30 0.20 -2.63
N ILE A 28 1.39 -0.57 -3.22
CA ILE A 28 -0.03 -0.62 -2.86
C ILE A 28 -0.34 -2.03 -2.36
N ALA A 29 -1.03 -2.13 -1.22
CA ALA A 29 -1.37 -3.41 -0.60
C ALA A 29 -2.81 -3.41 -0.08
N GLY A 30 -3.46 -4.57 -0.15
CA GLY A 30 -4.72 -4.81 0.55
C GLY A 30 -4.50 -5.10 2.04
N TYR A 31 -5.54 -4.94 2.86
CA TYR A 31 -5.49 -5.14 4.31
C TYR A 31 -4.86 -6.47 4.75
N GLY A 32 -5.22 -7.58 4.08
CA GLY A 32 -4.70 -8.91 4.41
C GLY A 32 -3.32 -9.24 3.83
N ALA A 33 -2.73 -8.37 3.03
CA ALA A 33 -1.52 -8.68 2.27
C ALA A 33 -0.22 -8.58 3.08
N LEU A 34 -0.26 -7.93 4.26
CA LEU A 34 0.92 -7.51 5.01
C LEU A 34 1.28 -8.50 6.13
N SER A 35 2.58 -8.72 6.33
CA SER A 35 3.14 -9.46 7.46
C SER A 35 4.45 -8.81 7.89
N HIS A 36 4.87 -9.01 9.15
CA HIS A 36 6.14 -8.48 9.65
C HIS A 36 7.32 -8.87 8.76
N GLN A 37 7.33 -10.12 8.27
CA GLN A 37 8.38 -10.61 7.38
C GLN A 37 8.38 -9.86 6.05
N LYS A 38 7.21 -9.71 5.39
CA LYS A 38 7.10 -8.96 4.12
C LYS A 38 7.52 -7.49 4.26
N ILE A 39 7.11 -6.84 5.34
CA ILE A 39 7.47 -5.44 5.62
C ILE A 39 8.98 -5.30 5.77
N LYS A 40 9.63 -6.23 6.48
CA LYS A 40 11.08 -6.27 6.65
C LYS A 40 11.81 -6.56 5.34
N ASP A 41 11.37 -7.58 4.59
CA ASP A 41 12.02 -8.01 3.35
C ASP A 41 11.97 -6.94 2.25
N LEU A 42 10.88 -6.18 2.20
CA LEU A 42 10.71 -5.06 1.26
C LEU A 42 11.32 -3.75 1.75
N GLY A 43 11.86 -3.71 2.98
CA GLY A 43 12.43 -2.50 3.56
C GLY A 43 11.41 -1.36 3.74
N ILE A 44 10.15 -1.68 4.01
CA ILE A 44 9.10 -0.66 4.19
C ILE A 44 9.35 0.12 5.49
N THR A 45 9.52 1.43 5.38
CA THR A 45 9.78 2.33 6.51
C THR A 45 8.60 3.27 6.81
N HIS A 46 7.70 3.46 5.85
CA HIS A 46 6.58 4.38 5.93
C HIS A 46 5.34 3.73 5.33
N ALA A 47 4.18 3.96 5.94
CA ALA A 47 2.89 3.48 5.44
C ALA A 47 1.81 4.55 5.58
N ILE A 48 0.97 4.69 4.56
CA ILE A 48 -0.25 5.48 4.63
C ILE A 48 -1.42 4.53 4.79
N ASP A 49 -2.18 4.68 5.88
CA ASP A 49 -3.38 3.90 6.13
C ASP A 49 -4.61 4.72 5.71
N VAL A 50 -5.20 4.36 4.57
CA VAL A 50 -6.33 5.07 3.96
C VAL A 50 -7.63 4.33 4.25
N THR A 51 -7.99 4.24 5.53
CA THR A 51 -9.21 3.56 5.97
C THR A 51 -9.84 4.26 7.17
N ASN A 52 -11.15 4.11 7.34
CA ASN A 52 -11.85 4.52 8.55
C ASN A 52 -11.73 3.50 9.71
N ASN A 53 -10.86 2.48 9.58
CA ASN A 53 -10.66 1.50 10.64
C ASN A 53 -9.62 1.99 11.64
N SER A 54 -9.93 1.94 12.94
CA SER A 54 -9.00 2.31 14.02
C SER A 54 -8.07 1.17 14.44
N ASN A 55 -8.40 -0.08 14.08
CA ASN A 55 -7.73 -1.29 14.58
C ASN A 55 -6.83 -1.98 13.54
N ASN A 56 -6.25 -1.22 12.60
CA ASN A 56 -5.30 -1.80 11.65
C ASN A 56 -3.98 -2.16 12.30
N GLN A 57 -3.40 -3.28 11.87
CA GLN A 57 -2.11 -3.76 12.36
C GLN A 57 -1.02 -2.72 12.11
N ARG A 58 -0.21 -2.46 13.14
CA ARG A 58 1.00 -1.62 13.05
C ARG A 58 2.25 -2.49 13.10
N PHE A 59 3.25 -2.13 12.30
CA PHE A 59 4.52 -2.81 12.21
C PHE A 59 5.61 -1.99 12.89
N ILE A 60 6.45 -2.64 13.69
CA ILE A 60 7.56 -2.01 14.41
C ILE A 60 8.52 -1.38 13.40
N GLY A 61 8.95 -0.14 13.66
CA GLY A 61 9.88 0.59 12.80
C GLY A 61 9.23 1.27 11.59
N VAL A 62 7.92 1.09 11.37
CA VAL A 62 7.17 1.77 10.31
C VAL A 62 6.51 3.03 10.87
N LYS A 63 6.74 4.17 10.19
CA LYS A 63 6.03 5.42 10.47
C LYS A 63 4.70 5.42 9.73
N TYR A 64 3.65 5.92 10.39
CA TYR A 64 2.31 5.92 9.83
C TYR A 64 1.76 7.32 9.63
N PHE A 65 1.04 7.49 8.52
CA PHE A 65 0.14 8.60 8.29
C PHE A 65 -1.27 8.05 8.07
N ASP A 66 -2.20 8.39 8.96
CA ASP A 66 -3.56 7.89 8.92
C ASP A 66 -4.47 8.87 8.17
N VAL A 67 -5.10 8.38 7.11
CA VAL A 67 -6.15 9.07 6.36
C VAL A 67 -7.47 8.40 6.70
N LYS A 68 -8.16 8.91 7.72
CA LYS A 68 -9.47 8.39 8.16
C LYS A 68 -10.56 8.81 7.17
N ILE A 69 -10.93 7.88 6.30
CA ILE A 69 -11.89 8.12 5.24
C ILE A 69 -12.69 6.86 4.89
N ASP A 70 -13.95 7.05 4.52
CA ASP A 70 -14.81 5.97 4.02
C ASP A 70 -14.61 5.74 2.52
N ASP A 71 -14.74 4.49 2.08
CA ASP A 71 -14.72 4.13 0.66
C ASP A 71 -16.11 4.32 0.04
N ASN A 72 -16.48 5.59 -0.17
CA ASN A 72 -17.72 5.97 -0.84
C ASN A 72 -17.57 7.30 -1.60
N GLU A 73 -18.53 7.56 -2.49
CA GLU A 73 -18.54 8.73 -3.37
C GLU A 73 -18.70 10.08 -2.65
N LYS A 74 -19.17 10.07 -1.40
CA LYS A 74 -19.38 11.28 -0.60
C LYS A 74 -18.13 11.69 0.16
N ALA A 75 -17.18 10.78 0.32
CA ALA A 75 -15.95 11.04 1.03
C ALA A 75 -15.00 11.90 0.18
N ASP A 76 -14.65 13.09 0.68
CA ASP A 76 -13.69 13.95 -0.01
C ASP A 76 -12.25 13.51 0.29
N ILE A 77 -11.72 12.62 -0.55
CA ILE A 77 -10.34 12.16 -0.46
C ILE A 77 -9.32 13.23 -0.91
N LYS A 78 -9.76 14.22 -1.71
CA LYS A 78 -8.86 15.21 -2.31
C LYS A 78 -8.22 16.09 -1.26
N LYS A 79 -8.91 16.36 -0.15
CA LYS A 79 -8.39 17.14 0.98
C LYS A 79 -7.09 16.56 1.57
N HIS A 80 -6.83 15.27 1.38
CA HIS A 80 -5.65 14.59 1.90
C HIS A 80 -4.49 14.50 0.90
N PHE A 81 -4.67 14.90 -0.35
CA PHE A 81 -3.64 14.72 -1.40
C PHE A 81 -2.34 15.43 -1.06
N ILE A 82 -2.42 16.67 -0.56
CA ILE A 82 -1.22 17.47 -0.22
C ILE A 82 -0.44 16.80 0.91
N GLU A 83 -1.10 16.47 2.03
CA GLU A 83 -0.46 15.87 3.19
C GLU A 83 0.10 14.48 2.90
N ALA A 84 -0.65 13.64 2.18
CA ALA A 84 -0.20 12.31 1.77
C ALA A 84 1.03 12.40 0.86
N SER A 85 1.02 13.35 -0.10
CA SER A 85 2.16 13.54 -1.00
C SER A 85 3.41 14.02 -0.25
N ALA A 86 3.27 14.94 0.72
CA ALA A 86 4.36 15.41 1.55
C ALA A 86 4.96 14.28 2.40
N PHE A 87 4.11 13.40 2.95
CA PHE A 87 4.56 12.22 3.69
C PHE A 87 5.38 11.26 2.81
N ILE A 88 4.94 11.01 1.57
CA ILE A 88 5.68 10.19 0.60
C ILE A 88 7.03 10.84 0.24
N GLN A 89 7.07 12.16 0.03
CA GLN A 89 8.32 12.86 -0.28
C GLN A 89 9.33 12.76 0.87
N LYS A 90 8.88 13.00 2.10
CA LYS A 90 9.72 12.87 3.30
C LYS A 90 10.26 11.45 3.49
N ALA A 91 9.46 10.43 3.15
CA ALA A 91 9.90 9.04 3.22
C ALA A 91 11.08 8.76 2.28
N LYS A 92 11.09 9.36 1.08
CA LYS A 92 12.20 9.23 0.12
C LYS A 92 13.48 9.89 0.61
N GLU A 93 13.36 11.07 1.22
CA GLU A 93 14.51 11.83 1.73
C GLU A 93 15.18 11.13 2.92
N SER A 94 14.39 10.42 3.73
CA SER A 94 14.85 9.71 4.93
C SER A 94 15.78 8.51 4.66
N VAL A 95 15.98 8.14 3.38
CA VAL A 95 16.86 7.03 2.96
C VAL A 95 18.25 7.54 2.52
N SER A 96 18.49 8.85 2.56
CA SER A 96 19.65 9.51 1.93
C SER A 96 20.84 9.76 2.89
N GLU A 97 21.00 8.99 3.96
CA GLU A 97 22.18 9.03 4.86
C GLU A 97 22.89 7.68 4.93
#